data_AF-A0A139XHU3-F1
#
_entry.id   AF-A0A139XHU3-F1
#
_cell.length_a   1.000
_cell.length_b   1.000
_cell.length_c   1.000
_cell.angle_alpha   90.00
_cell.angle_beta   90.00
_cell.angle_gamma   90.00
#
_symmetry.space_group_name_H-M   'P 1'
#
loop_
_entity.id
_entity.type
_entity.pdbx_description
1 polymer ?
#
loop_
_entity_poly.entity_id
_entity_poly.type
_entity_poly.pdbx_seq_one_letter_code
_entity_poly.pdbx_strand_id
1 'polypeptide(L)'
;MSYKRIFSRKDRIASRFLAQVHAEIANAAVSAKAENGLTQKKVAEELGVDKSVVSRILKGLGNPTIRTIGELTAVLGYRPELVLHKVGAAAGNNALKVHSYNNKVVVAYPSTATSRTRSQDSSKVFETKEIQRADQ
;
A
#
# COMPACT_ATOMS: atom_id res chain seq x y z
N MET A 1 -32.33 -8.46 -11.64
CA MET A 1 -32.36 -8.19 -10.18
C MET A 1 -30.96 -7.84 -9.72
N SER A 2 -30.73 -6.66 -9.12
CA SER A 2 -29.42 -6.31 -8.56
C SER A 2 -29.41 -6.64 -7.06
N TYR A 3 -28.43 -7.45 -6.64
CA TYR A 3 -28.24 -7.80 -5.24
C TYR A 3 -27.24 -6.82 -4.61
N LYS A 4 -27.71 -5.96 -3.70
CA LYS A 4 -26.86 -5.03 -2.95
C LYS A 4 -26.16 -5.80 -1.82
N ARG A 5 -24.93 -6.25 -2.06
CA ARG A 5 -24.10 -6.85 -1.00
C ARG A 5 -23.70 -5.80 0.03
N ILE A 6 -24.26 -5.91 1.24
CA ILE A 6 -23.84 -5.11 2.39
C ILE A 6 -22.63 -5.83 3.02
N PHE A 7 -21.43 -5.33 2.77
CA PHE A 7 -20.22 -5.85 3.42
C PHE A 7 -20.04 -5.20 4.79
N SER A 8 -19.77 -6.01 5.82
CA SER A 8 -19.49 -5.49 7.16
C SER A 8 -18.10 -4.81 7.20
N ARG A 9 -17.83 -4.01 8.25
CA ARG A 9 -16.53 -3.32 8.40
C ARG A 9 -15.36 -4.32 8.42
N LYS A 10 -15.52 -5.45 9.12
CA LYS A 10 -14.51 -6.52 9.20
C LYS A 10 -14.21 -7.11 7.81
N ASP A 11 -15.25 -7.37 7.00
CA ASP A 11 -15.10 -7.98 5.68
C ASP A 11 -14.34 -7.03 4.74
N ARG A 12 -14.62 -5.72 4.83
CA ARG A 12 -13.89 -4.72 4.03
C ARG A 12 -12.41 -4.66 4.38
N ILE A 13 -12.06 -4.74 5.68
CA ILE A 13 -10.67 -4.74 6.12
C ILE A 13 -9.97 -6.03 5.65
N ALA A 14 -10.61 -7.18 5.83
CA ALA A 14 -10.08 -8.48 5.41
C ALA A 14 -9.86 -8.53 3.89
N SER A 15 -10.85 -8.12 3.08
CA SER A 15 -10.72 -8.10 1.62
C SER A 15 -9.62 -7.16 1.14
N ARG A 16 -9.43 -6.01 1.80
CA ARG A 16 -8.34 -5.07 1.49
C ARG A 16 -6.99 -5.67 1.81
N PHE A 17 -6.85 -6.30 2.98
CA PHE A 17 -5.62 -6.98 3.37
C PHE A 17 -5.26 -8.10 2.37
N LEU A 18 -6.24 -8.94 2.01
CA LEU A 18 -6.03 -10.00 1.03
C LEU A 18 -5.59 -9.44 -0.33
N ALA A 19 -6.22 -8.37 -0.81
CA ALA A 19 -5.83 -7.72 -2.06
C ALA A 19 -4.41 -7.15 -2.02
N GLN A 20 -4.01 -6.55 -0.89
CA GLN A 20 -2.64 -6.04 -0.67
C GLN A 20 -1.62 -7.17 -0.72
N VAL A 21 -1.89 -8.28 -0.01
CA VAL A 21 -1.02 -9.46 -0.01
C VAL A 21 -0.84 -10.01 -1.42
N HIS A 22 -1.93 -10.15 -2.20
CA HIS A 22 -1.83 -10.63 -3.57
C HIS A 22 -1.02 -9.70 -4.48
N ALA A 23 -1.21 -8.38 -4.36
CA ALA A 23 -0.44 -7.41 -5.13
C ALA A 23 1.05 -7.47 -4.79
N GLU A 24 1.38 -7.57 -3.50
CA GLU A 24 2.78 -7.64 -3.05
C GLU A 24 3.48 -8.90 -3.54
N ILE A 25 2.81 -10.05 -3.43
CA ILE A 25 3.31 -11.32 -3.96
C ILE A 25 3.52 -11.26 -5.48
N ALA A 26 2.57 -10.66 -6.21
CA ALA A 26 2.69 -10.51 -7.66
C ALA A 26 3.88 -9.62 -8.04
N ASN A 27 4.08 -8.51 -7.34
CA ASN A 27 5.23 -7.63 -7.54
C ASN A 27 6.55 -8.35 -7.23
N ALA A 28 6.63 -9.07 -6.11
CA ALA A 28 7.78 -9.88 -5.75
C ALA A 28 8.12 -10.93 -6.83
N ALA A 29 7.09 -11.57 -7.41
CA ALA A 29 7.28 -12.53 -8.49
C ALA A 29 7.78 -11.88 -9.79
N VAL A 30 7.35 -10.66 -10.10
CA VAL A 30 7.86 -9.89 -11.25
C VAL A 30 9.33 -9.51 -11.03
N SER A 31 9.68 -9.02 -9.84
CA SER A 31 11.07 -8.69 -9.49
C SER A 31 11.98 -9.91 -9.52
N ALA A 32 11.56 -11.02 -8.89
CA ALA A 32 12.32 -12.27 -8.89
C ALA A 32 12.54 -12.84 -10.31
N LYS A 33 11.56 -12.67 -11.21
CA LYS A 33 11.71 -13.02 -12.62
C LYS A 33 12.76 -12.16 -13.32
N ALA A 34 12.77 -10.86 -13.04
CA ALA A 34 13.73 -9.92 -13.63
C ALA A 34 15.16 -10.15 -13.12
N GLU A 35 15.33 -10.47 -11.83
CA GLU A 35 16.64 -10.65 -11.20
C GLU A 35 17.25 -12.04 -11.46
N ASN A 36 16.45 -13.10 -11.34
CA ASN A 36 16.95 -14.48 -11.28
C ASN A 36 16.42 -15.37 -12.42
N GLY A 37 15.61 -14.83 -13.34
CA GLY A 37 14.99 -15.61 -14.42
C GLY A 37 14.04 -16.70 -13.89
N LEU A 38 13.54 -16.56 -12.66
CA LEU A 38 12.63 -17.51 -12.03
C LEU A 38 11.30 -17.53 -12.80
N THR A 39 10.89 -18.72 -13.24
CA THR A 39 9.62 -18.92 -13.93
C THR A 39 8.58 -19.47 -12.98
N GLN A 40 7.30 -19.21 -13.25
CA GLN A 40 6.20 -19.79 -12.47
C GLN A 40 6.25 -21.33 -12.41
N LYS A 41 6.83 -21.97 -13.43
CA LYS A 41 7.00 -23.43 -13.44
C LYS A 41 8.03 -23.87 -12.39
N LYS A 42 9.19 -23.21 -12.34
CA LYS A 42 10.23 -23.50 -11.34
C LYS A 42 9.74 -23.24 -9.92
N VAL A 43 9.03 -22.13 -9.71
CA VAL A 43 8.40 -21.82 -8.40
C VAL A 43 7.42 -22.92 -7.99
N ALA A 44 6.62 -23.42 -8.94
CA ALA A 44 5.67 -24.50 -8.69
C ALA A 44 6.37 -25.84 -8.37
N GLU A 45 7.43 -26.18 -9.11
CA GLU A 45 8.27 -27.36 -8.88
C GLU A 45 8.92 -27.33 -7.48
N GLU A 46 9.45 -26.18 -7.07
CA GLU A 46 10.08 -26.00 -5.76
C GLU A 46 9.08 -26.03 -4.60
N LEU A 47 7.88 -25.48 -4.80
CA LEU A 47 6.79 -25.55 -3.83
C LEU A 47 6.08 -26.91 -3.79
N GLY A 48 6.34 -27.80 -4.75
CA GLY A 48 5.64 -29.08 -4.88
C GLY A 48 4.15 -28.93 -5.20
N VAL A 49 3.75 -27.86 -5.89
CA VAL A 49 2.35 -27.57 -6.26
C VAL A 49 2.18 -27.47 -7.77
N ASP A 50 0.93 -27.56 -8.24
CA ASP A 50 0.64 -27.37 -9.65
C ASP A 50 0.82 -25.89 -10.07
N LYS A 51 1.34 -25.66 -11.29
CA LYS A 51 1.54 -24.31 -11.85
C LYS A 51 0.25 -23.47 -11.85
N SER A 52 -0.92 -24.09 -12.01
CA SER A 52 -2.21 -23.40 -11.96
C SER A 52 -2.52 -22.82 -10.58
N VAL A 53 -2.01 -23.43 -9.51
CA VAL A 53 -2.15 -22.93 -8.14
C VAL A 53 -1.35 -21.63 -8.01
N VAL A 54 -0.08 -21.65 -8.42
CA VAL A 54 0.78 -20.47 -8.43
C VAL A 54 0.17 -19.37 -9.29
N SER A 55 -0.31 -19.70 -10.50
CA SER A 55 -0.94 -18.71 -11.38
C SER A 55 -2.21 -18.10 -10.78
N ARG A 56 -3.04 -18.86 -10.08
CA ARG A 56 -4.24 -18.32 -9.40
C ARG A 56 -3.85 -17.34 -8.30
N ILE A 57 -2.89 -17.71 -7.45
CA ILE A 57 -2.41 -16.86 -6.37
C ILE A 57 -1.85 -15.54 -6.93
N LEU A 58 -1.02 -15.60 -7.98
CA LEU A 58 -0.45 -14.41 -8.62
C LEU A 58 -1.48 -13.52 -9.32
N LYS A 59 -2.64 -14.07 -9.70
CA LYS A 59 -3.76 -13.30 -10.29
C LYS A 59 -4.70 -12.70 -9.25
N GLY A 60 -4.42 -12.85 -7.95
CA GLY A 60 -5.32 -12.39 -6.91
C GLY A 60 -6.53 -13.30 -6.68
N LEU A 61 -6.46 -14.56 -7.13
CA LEU A 61 -7.55 -15.51 -7.02
C LEU A 61 -7.32 -16.47 -5.86
N GLY A 62 -8.39 -16.73 -5.11
CA GLY A 62 -8.40 -17.65 -3.98
C GLY A 62 -8.11 -16.96 -2.65
N ASN A 63 -7.94 -17.79 -1.63
CA ASN A 63 -7.59 -17.37 -0.27
C ASN A 63 -6.45 -18.27 0.22
N PRO A 64 -5.20 -18.00 -0.20
CA PRO A 64 -4.06 -18.80 0.23
C PRO A 64 -3.88 -18.68 1.75
N THR A 65 -3.45 -19.77 2.37
CA THR A 65 -3.15 -19.74 3.80
C THR A 65 -1.89 -18.90 4.05
N ILE A 66 -1.74 -18.38 5.27
CA ILE A 66 -0.52 -17.65 5.68
C ILE A 66 0.72 -18.52 5.47
N ARG A 67 0.61 -19.83 5.71
CA ARG A 67 1.69 -20.79 5.45
C ARG A 67 2.09 -20.80 3.97
N THR A 68 1.11 -20.92 3.05
CA THR A 68 1.36 -20.92 1.60
C THR A 68 2.00 -19.61 1.14
N ILE A 69 1.59 -18.48 1.72
CA ILE A 69 2.21 -17.17 1.44
C ILE A 69 3.68 -17.17 1.89
N GLY A 70 3.96 -17.70 3.08
CA GLY A 70 5.32 -17.83 3.60
C GLY A 70 6.23 -18.69 2.71
N GLU A 71 5.76 -19.87 2.33
CA GLU A 71 6.50 -20.78 1.44
C GLU A 71 6.75 -20.13 0.07
N LEU A 72 5.73 -19.53 -0.53
CA LEU A 72 5.85 -18.90 -1.84
C LEU A 72 6.78 -17.68 -1.83
N THR A 73 6.72 -16.85 -0.80
CA THR A 73 7.63 -15.70 -0.67
C THR A 73 9.06 -16.14 -0.42
N ALA A 74 9.29 -17.20 0.36
CA ALA A 74 10.63 -17.76 0.58
C ALA A 74 11.27 -18.26 -0.73
N VAL A 75 10.52 -18.99 -1.55
CA VAL A 75 10.96 -19.45 -2.89
C VAL A 75 11.27 -18.28 -3.82
N LEU A 76 10.57 -17.16 -3.68
CA LEU A 76 10.85 -15.94 -4.42
C LEU A 76 12.06 -15.16 -3.88
N GLY A 77 12.67 -15.59 -2.78
CA GLY A 77 13.81 -14.90 -2.13
C GLY A 77 13.41 -13.78 -1.17
N TYR A 78 12.15 -13.74 -0.72
CA TYR A 78 11.63 -12.71 0.17
C TYR A 78 11.28 -13.27 1.54
N ARG A 79 11.37 -12.43 2.57
CA ARG A 79 10.87 -12.71 3.91
C ARG A 79 9.62 -11.88 4.18
N PRO A 80 8.44 -12.49 4.36
CA PRO A 80 7.22 -11.74 4.63
C PRO A 80 7.24 -11.19 6.07
N GLU A 81 6.75 -9.96 6.24
CA GLU A 81 6.56 -9.31 7.53
C GLU A 81 5.12 -8.80 7.65
N LEU A 82 4.50 -9.00 8.82
CA LEU A 82 3.14 -8.55 9.11
C LEU A 82 3.16 -7.52 10.24
N VAL A 83 2.80 -6.28 9.91
CA VAL A 83 2.71 -5.18 10.87
C VAL A 83 1.23 -4.81 11.06
N LEU A 84 0.78 -4.79 12.31
CA LEU A 84 -0.60 -4.44 12.65
C LEU A 84 -0.68 -2.99 13.12
N HIS A 85 -1.61 -2.24 12.53
CA HIS A 85 -1.91 -0.86 12.93
C HIS A 85 -3.28 -0.77 13.58
N LYS A 86 -3.38 -0.03 14.69
CA LYS A 86 -4.66 0.20 15.37
C LYS A 86 -5.56 1.04 14.47
N VAL A 87 -6.77 0.54 14.21
CA VAL A 87 -7.74 1.28 13.38
C VAL A 87 -8.33 2.43 14.19
N GLY A 88 -7.79 3.63 14.00
CA GLY A 88 -8.36 4.86 14.54
C GLY A 88 -9.79 5.09 14.03
N ALA A 89 -10.71 5.46 14.91
CA ALA A 89 -12.09 5.79 14.58
C ALA A 89 -12.16 7.20 13.95
N ALA A 90 -11.58 7.38 12.76
CA ALA A 90 -11.80 8.58 11.97
C ALA A 90 -12.85 8.26 10.88
N ALA A 91 -14.00 8.93 10.95
CA ALA A 91 -15.05 8.82 9.97
C ALA A 91 -14.56 9.26 8.58
N GLY A 92 -14.77 8.40 7.58
CA GLY A 92 -14.73 8.76 6.17
C GLY A 92 -13.35 9.08 5.60
N ASN A 93 -12.68 8.07 5.06
CA ASN A 93 -11.84 8.24 3.86
C ASN A 93 -11.71 6.88 3.16
N ASN A 94 -12.44 6.71 2.05
CA ASN A 94 -12.37 5.52 1.19
C ASN A 94 -11.30 5.63 0.09
N ALA A 95 -10.50 6.69 0.10
CA ALA A 95 -9.43 6.88 -0.89
C ALA A 95 -8.13 6.25 -0.40
N LEU A 96 -7.52 5.42 -1.27
CA LEU A 96 -6.12 5.03 -1.15
C LEU A 96 -5.27 6.29 -1.33
N LYS A 97 -4.56 6.74 -0.28
CA LYS A 97 -3.47 7.71 -0.46
C LYS A 97 -2.20 6.93 -0.75
N VAL A 98 -1.80 6.93 -2.03
CA VAL A 98 -0.52 6.39 -2.48
C VAL A 98 0.58 7.39 -2.08
N HIS A 99 1.60 6.93 -1.37
CA HIS A 99 2.84 7.70 -1.19
C HIS A 99 3.96 6.95 -1.89
N SER A 100 4.58 7.61 -2.85
CA SER A 100 5.76 7.09 -3.55
C SER A 100 7.00 7.52 -2.77
N TYR A 101 7.88 6.57 -2.46
CA TYR A 101 9.24 6.87 -2.02
C TYR A 101 10.22 6.22 -3.01
N ASN A 102 11.17 7.03 -3.50
CA ASN A 102 12.31 6.68 -4.37
C ASN A 102 12.20 5.34 -5.10
N ASN A 103 11.45 5.37 -6.21
CA ASN A 103 11.35 4.32 -7.23
C ASN A 103 10.93 2.91 -6.78
N LYS A 104 10.30 2.76 -5.61
CA LYS A 104 9.56 1.55 -5.22
C LYS A 104 8.16 1.97 -4.75
N VAL A 105 7.13 1.44 -5.42
CA VAL A 105 5.74 1.66 -5.00
C VAL A 105 5.51 0.84 -3.75
N VAL A 106 5.45 1.51 -2.60
CA VAL A 106 5.10 0.91 -1.31
C VAL A 106 3.75 1.48 -0.89
N VAL A 107 2.81 0.60 -0.53
CA VAL A 107 1.45 0.96 -0.14
C VAL A 107 1.46 1.65 1.24
N ALA A 108 0.95 2.89 1.31
CA ALA A 108 0.93 3.69 2.53
C ALA A 108 -0.41 3.62 3.29
N TYR A 109 -0.31 3.74 4.62
CA TYR A 109 -1.41 3.77 5.60
C TYR A 109 -2.10 5.14 5.66
N PRO A 110 -3.33 5.25 6.20
CA PRO A 110 -4.03 6.52 6.33
C PRO A 110 -3.27 7.49 7.26
N SER A 111 -2.75 8.57 6.69
CA SER A 111 -2.22 9.71 7.44
C SER A 111 -3.33 10.32 8.30
N THR A 112 -3.10 10.38 9.61
CA THR A 112 -3.88 11.17 10.55
C THR A 112 -3.78 12.64 10.17
N ALA A 113 -4.92 13.26 9.89
CA ALA A 113 -5.03 14.67 9.55
C ALA A 113 -4.26 15.56 10.54
N THR A 114 -3.28 16.31 10.05
CA THR A 114 -2.75 17.48 10.75
C THR A 114 -3.90 18.45 10.97
N SER A 115 -4.22 18.65 12.24
CA SER A 115 -5.19 19.60 12.78
C SER A 115 -5.01 20.99 12.16
N ARG A 116 -6.10 21.53 11.63
CA ARG A 116 -6.27 22.97 11.43
C ARG A 116 -6.21 23.65 12.81
N THR A 117 -5.12 24.33 13.12
CA THR A 117 -5.11 25.35 14.18
C THR A 117 -5.50 26.68 13.56
N ARG A 118 -6.72 27.09 13.88
CA ARG A 118 -7.26 28.43 13.68
C ARG A 118 -6.56 29.36 14.66
N SER A 119 -5.66 30.22 14.21
CA SER A 119 -5.26 31.43 14.95
C SER A 119 -5.88 32.63 14.25
N GLN A 120 -6.94 33.17 14.86
CA GLN A 120 -7.39 34.51 14.55
C GLN A 120 -6.37 35.54 15.05
N ASP A 121 -6.35 36.66 14.32
CA ASP A 121 -5.95 37.99 14.77
C ASP A 121 -4.47 38.31 14.98
N SER A 122 -3.90 39.09 14.07
CA SER A 122 -3.98 40.55 14.18
C SER A 122 -3.25 41.22 13.01
N SER A 123 -3.97 42.14 12.39
CA SER A 123 -3.48 43.16 11.49
C SER A 123 -2.22 43.86 12.01
N LYS A 124 -1.17 43.91 11.18
CA LYS A 124 -0.24 45.05 11.13
C LYS A 124 0.25 45.27 9.71
N VAL A 125 -0.44 46.21 9.08
CA VAL A 125 0.02 47.01 7.94
C VAL A 125 1.17 47.90 8.44
N PHE A 126 2.35 47.78 7.83
CA PHE A 126 3.43 48.80 7.81
C PHE A 126 4.26 48.50 6.55
N GLU A 127 3.95 49.11 5.40
CA GLU A 127 4.41 50.45 5.00
C GLU A 127 5.94 50.46 4.79
N THR A 128 6.39 50.06 3.60
CA THR A 128 7.77 50.27 3.15
C THR A 128 7.91 51.73 2.69
N LYS A 129 8.48 52.56 3.56
CA LYS A 129 8.84 53.95 3.32
C LYS A 129 9.87 54.10 2.19
N GLU A 130 9.54 55.05 1.31
CA GLU A 130 10.39 56.08 0.70
C GLU A 130 11.87 55.78 0.40
N ILE A 131 12.11 55.72 -0.90
CA ILE A 131 13.35 56.12 -1.57
C ILE A 131 13.55 57.63 -1.34
N GLN A 132 14.64 58.04 -0.69
CA GLN A 132 15.44 59.24 -1.00
C GLN A 132 16.58 59.49 0.02
N ARG A 133 17.81 59.63 -0.50
CA ARG A 133 18.89 60.61 -0.18
C ARG A 133 20.18 60.08 -0.82
N ALA A 134 20.71 60.67 -1.89
CA ALA A 134 21.34 61.98 -2.05
C ALA A 134 22.82 62.00 -1.61
N ASP A 135 23.66 62.44 -2.55
CA ASP A 135 24.98 63.07 -2.44
C ASP A 135 26.14 62.30 -1.80
N GLN A 136 27.04 61.79 -2.66
CA GLN A 136 28.44 62.21 -2.78
C GLN A 136 28.87 62.15 -4.25
#